data_AF-A0A6J7T9A5-F1
#
_entry.id   AF-A0A6J7T9A5-F1
#
_cell.length_a   1.000
_cell.length_b   1.000
_cell.length_c   1.000
_cell.angle_alpha   90.00
_cell.angle_beta   90.00
_cell.angle_gamma   90.00
#
_symmetry.space_group_name_H-M   'P 1'
#
loop_
_entity.id
_entity.type
_entity.pdbx_description
1 polymer ?
#
loop_
_entity_poly.entity_id
_entity_poly.type
_entity_poly.pdbx_seq_one_letter_code
_entity_poly.pdbx_strand_id
1 'polypeptide(L)'
;MSDTAMNPELKARLYGIKLVALVREHFGAIEPSDQIGLTVGAAMTANNASWVLIEDKPERGLGVALAWASRHAVTDLHILASSDTATLARRATAFDLSIKIWAIDGINITPASAQDVEEHAEVTRGHELFIETITLGGADVVIEHGVITGEVRGLEICRVVTDAYTGEHRLEVGVGAHDREAFTMMHGNTPTAQSLKRIVDAVRRHRTPGADPHPLNRLGAERALRALVIDDPSIVGASSLRAVASPSPRPNLKDPIPCVAIGENALGSPVVVVFSTGIDLDVIPFAAEARLFHAQPDTDLIVVVPQRDVSPVTRRLAEMLIHPALIIGV
;
A
#
# COMPACT_ATOMS: atom_id res chain seq x y z
N MET A 1 -12.23 -9.42 -30.04
CA MET A 1 -12.07 -10.83 -29.64
C MET A 1 -12.34 -10.88 -28.15
N SER A 2 -13.34 -11.65 -27.73
CA SER A 2 -13.72 -11.79 -26.32
C SER A 2 -12.55 -12.38 -25.56
N ASP A 3 -11.90 -11.57 -24.72
CA ASP A 3 -10.88 -12.00 -23.78
C ASP A 3 -11.58 -12.92 -22.76
N THR A 4 -11.58 -14.22 -23.06
CA THR A 4 -12.29 -15.19 -22.23
C THR A 4 -11.38 -15.44 -21.05
N ALA A 5 -11.64 -14.72 -19.95
CA ALA A 5 -10.89 -14.88 -18.71
C ALA A 5 -10.75 -16.37 -18.38
N MET A 6 -9.51 -16.84 -18.30
CA MET A 6 -9.19 -18.24 -18.01
C MET A 6 -9.87 -18.68 -16.71
N ASN A 7 -10.47 -19.87 -16.70
CA ASN A 7 -11.10 -20.43 -15.50
C ASN A 7 -10.11 -20.38 -14.31
N PRO A 8 -10.47 -19.76 -13.17
CA PRO A 8 -9.61 -19.65 -11.99
C PRO A 8 -9.04 -20.98 -11.49
N GLU A 9 -9.82 -22.07 -11.53
CA GLU A 9 -9.37 -23.40 -11.10
C GLU A 9 -8.28 -23.96 -12.03
N LEU A 10 -8.47 -23.76 -13.34
CA LEU A 10 -7.47 -24.16 -14.33
C LEU A 10 -6.19 -23.33 -14.15
N LYS A 11 -6.33 -22.02 -13.95
CA LYS A 11 -5.20 -21.12 -13.68
C LYS A 11 -4.39 -21.56 -12.47
N ALA A 12 -5.06 -21.82 -11.35
CA ALA A 12 -4.44 -22.30 -10.11
C ALA A 12 -3.71 -23.64 -10.32
N ARG A 13 -4.30 -24.58 -11.08
CA ARG A 13 -3.66 -25.86 -11.41
C ARG A 13 -2.42 -25.69 -12.27
N LEU A 14 -2.45 -24.79 -13.26
CA LEU A 14 -1.28 -24.48 -14.11
C LEU A 14 -0.14 -23.87 -13.30
N TYR A 15 -0.45 -22.98 -12.35
CA TYR A 15 0.55 -22.46 -11.42
C TYR A 15 1.17 -23.53 -10.54
N GLY A 16 0.36 -24.49 -10.05
CA GLY A 16 0.88 -25.64 -9.32
C GLY A 16 1.87 -26.47 -10.14
N ILE A 17 1.54 -26.77 -11.40
CA ILE A 17 2.43 -27.52 -12.30
C ILE A 17 3.71 -26.73 -12.58
N LYS A 18 3.60 -25.43 -12.86
CA LYS A 18 4.76 -24.55 -13.09
C LYS A 18 5.67 -24.51 -11.87
N LEU A 19 5.12 -24.34 -10.66
CA LEU A 19 5.90 -24.32 -9.42
C LEU A 19 6.68 -25.62 -9.23
N VAL A 20 6.05 -26.78 -9.37
CA VAL A 20 6.73 -28.08 -9.22
C VAL A 20 7.84 -28.26 -10.27
N ALA A 21 7.60 -27.84 -11.51
CA ALA A 21 8.61 -27.89 -12.55
C ALA A 21 9.84 -27.00 -12.25
N LEU A 22 9.60 -25.75 -11.81
CA LEU A 22 10.67 -24.82 -11.43
C LEU A 22 11.46 -25.33 -10.22
N VAL A 23 10.76 -25.86 -9.21
CA VAL A 23 11.40 -26.42 -8.02
C VAL A 23 12.26 -27.61 -8.39
N ARG A 24 11.74 -28.53 -9.22
CA ARG A 24 12.47 -29.71 -9.67
C ARG A 24 13.75 -29.36 -10.43
N GLU A 25 13.66 -28.39 -11.34
CA GLU A 25 14.78 -28.01 -12.21
C GLU A 25 15.89 -27.30 -11.43
N HIS A 26 15.53 -26.39 -10.51
CA HIS A 26 16.51 -25.53 -9.85
C HIS A 26 16.96 -26.04 -8.47
N PHE A 27 16.08 -26.69 -7.72
CA PHE A 27 16.35 -27.16 -6.35
C PHE A 27 16.52 -28.68 -6.26
N GLY A 28 16.38 -29.39 -7.38
CA GLY A 28 16.47 -30.85 -7.45
C GLY A 28 15.13 -31.54 -7.27
N ALA A 29 15.13 -32.88 -7.35
CA ALA A 29 13.92 -33.70 -7.27
C ALA A 29 13.30 -33.70 -5.86
N ILE A 30 12.56 -32.63 -5.54
CA ILE A 30 11.84 -32.41 -4.29
C ILE A 30 10.37 -32.72 -4.53
N GLU A 31 9.85 -33.73 -3.85
CA GLU A 31 8.43 -34.08 -3.90
C GLU A 31 7.63 -33.25 -2.88
N PRO A 32 6.50 -32.62 -3.26
CA PRO A 32 5.67 -31.85 -2.35
C PRO A 32 5.03 -32.76 -1.28
N SER A 33 5.15 -32.36 -0.02
CA SER A 33 4.35 -32.92 1.09
C SER A 33 2.97 -32.28 1.20
N ASP A 34 2.86 -31.00 0.80
CA ASP A 34 1.60 -30.30 0.60
C ASP A 34 1.74 -29.32 -0.59
N GLN A 35 0.64 -29.04 -1.27
CA GLN A 35 0.57 -28.14 -2.42
C GLN A 35 -0.82 -27.51 -2.55
N ILE A 36 -0.86 -26.20 -2.83
CA ILE A 36 -2.11 -25.48 -3.06
C ILE A 36 -1.98 -24.45 -4.19
N GLY A 37 -3.07 -24.26 -4.93
CA GLY A 37 -3.24 -23.10 -5.79
C GLY A 37 -3.62 -21.85 -4.97
N LEU A 38 -3.00 -20.73 -5.26
CA LEU A 38 -3.28 -19.44 -4.62
C LEU A 38 -3.97 -18.51 -5.61
N THR A 39 -4.62 -17.47 -5.09
CA THR A 39 -5.19 -16.41 -5.94
C THR A 39 -4.15 -15.65 -6.75
N VAL A 40 -2.89 -15.66 -6.29
CA VAL A 40 -1.76 -14.95 -6.92
C VAL A 40 -0.74 -15.88 -7.58
N GLY A 41 -0.94 -17.20 -7.51
CA GLY A 41 0.08 -18.16 -7.93
C GLY A 41 -0.14 -19.55 -7.33
N ALA A 42 0.90 -20.16 -6.78
CA ALA A 42 0.84 -21.47 -6.12
C ALA A 42 1.86 -21.58 -4.98
N ALA A 43 1.62 -22.50 -4.06
CA ALA A 43 2.56 -22.82 -2.99
C ALA A 43 2.73 -24.33 -2.83
N MET A 44 3.91 -24.75 -2.40
CA MET A 44 4.19 -26.12 -1.99
C MET A 44 5.13 -26.12 -0.79
N THR A 45 5.09 -27.20 0.00
CA THR A 45 5.96 -27.41 1.15
C THR A 45 6.60 -28.78 1.07
N ALA A 46 7.89 -28.85 1.37
CA ALA A 46 8.66 -30.08 1.48
C ALA A 46 9.92 -29.85 2.31
N ASN A 47 10.41 -30.88 3.01
CA ASN A 47 11.70 -30.83 3.71
C ASN A 47 11.90 -29.60 4.62
N ASN A 48 10.88 -29.22 5.39
CA ASN A 48 10.89 -28.04 6.28
C ASN A 48 11.09 -26.68 5.58
N ALA A 49 10.86 -26.63 4.26
CA ALA A 49 10.89 -25.42 3.45
C ALA A 49 9.58 -25.26 2.67
N SER A 50 9.25 -24.03 2.33
CA SER A 50 8.14 -23.71 1.42
C SER A 50 8.64 -23.00 0.18
N TRP A 51 8.04 -23.31 -0.97
CA TRP A 51 8.23 -22.59 -2.22
C TRP A 51 6.90 -21.99 -2.63
N VAL A 52 6.91 -20.69 -2.94
CA VAL A 52 5.73 -19.94 -3.36
C VAL A 52 6.03 -19.26 -4.67
N LEU A 53 5.29 -19.64 -5.71
CA LEU A 53 5.28 -18.96 -7.00
C LEU A 53 4.27 -17.81 -6.95
N ILE A 54 4.69 -16.59 -7.27
CA ILE A 54 3.83 -15.42 -7.39
C ILE A 54 3.86 -14.94 -8.85
N GLU A 55 2.69 -14.91 -9.47
CA GLU A 55 2.51 -14.55 -10.88
C GLU A 55 1.61 -13.33 -11.04
N ASP A 56 0.55 -13.23 -10.24
CA ASP A 56 -0.36 -12.08 -10.27
C ASP A 56 0.00 -11.10 -9.14
N LYS A 57 0.26 -9.85 -9.52
CA LYS A 57 0.66 -8.76 -8.61
C LYS A 57 1.85 -9.13 -7.69
N PRO A 58 3.02 -9.44 -8.26
CA PRO A 58 4.21 -9.82 -7.47
C PRO A 58 4.55 -8.86 -6.34
N GLU A 59 4.32 -7.56 -6.53
CA GLU A 59 4.53 -6.51 -5.54
C GLU A 59 3.64 -6.63 -4.29
N ARG A 60 2.66 -7.57 -4.28
CA ARG A 60 1.74 -7.83 -3.15
C ARG A 60 1.71 -9.30 -2.69
N GLY A 61 2.63 -10.14 -3.14
CA GLY A 61 2.54 -11.58 -2.88
C GLY A 61 3.30 -12.06 -1.64
N LEU A 62 4.12 -11.22 -0.99
CA LEU A 62 4.92 -11.62 0.17
C LEU A 62 4.04 -12.02 1.36
N GLY A 63 2.97 -11.26 1.62
CA GLY A 63 2.03 -11.55 2.70
C GLY A 63 1.33 -12.90 2.54
N VAL A 64 0.98 -13.27 1.31
CA VAL A 64 0.39 -14.58 1.00
C VAL A 64 1.41 -15.69 1.25
N ALA A 65 2.66 -15.50 0.81
CA ALA A 65 3.74 -16.46 1.01
C ALA A 65 4.05 -16.69 2.50
N LEU A 66 4.10 -15.62 3.29
CA LEU A 66 4.28 -15.70 4.74
C LEU A 66 3.09 -16.37 5.43
N ALA A 67 1.86 -16.07 5.01
CA ALA A 67 0.67 -16.71 5.55
C ALA A 67 0.70 -18.23 5.32
N TRP A 68 1.15 -18.67 4.14
CA TRP A 68 1.38 -20.08 3.83
C TRP A 68 2.47 -20.70 4.73
N ALA A 69 3.65 -20.07 4.79
CA ALA A 69 4.78 -20.53 5.60
C ALA A 69 4.41 -20.65 7.09
N SER A 70 3.63 -19.70 7.61
CA SER A 70 3.20 -19.67 9.02
C SER A 70 2.29 -20.84 9.42
N ARG A 71 1.68 -21.54 8.46
CA ARG A 71 0.86 -22.74 8.71
C ARG A 71 1.68 -24.02 8.77
N HIS A 72 2.90 -24.00 8.22
CA HIS A 72 3.73 -25.18 8.01
C HIS A 72 4.99 -25.19 8.87
N ALA A 73 5.18 -24.19 9.74
CA ALA A 73 6.31 -24.08 10.66
C ALA A 73 7.69 -24.30 9.98
N VAL A 74 7.83 -23.79 8.75
CA VAL A 74 9.05 -23.95 7.95
C VAL A 74 10.19 -23.06 8.44
N THR A 75 11.43 -23.48 8.19
CA THR A 75 12.64 -22.66 8.45
C THR A 75 13.03 -21.79 7.26
N ASP A 76 12.70 -22.22 6.05
CA ASP A 76 13.06 -21.55 4.81
C ASP A 76 11.81 -21.28 3.96
N LEU A 77 11.69 -20.04 3.50
CA LEU A 77 10.67 -19.62 2.53
C LEU A 77 11.35 -19.15 1.25
N HIS A 78 11.13 -19.88 0.17
CA HIS A 78 11.57 -19.52 -1.17
C HIS A 78 10.40 -18.90 -1.94
N ILE A 79 10.60 -17.71 -2.48
CA ILE A 79 9.58 -17.01 -3.28
C ILE A 79 10.12 -16.83 -4.68
N LEU A 80 9.36 -17.27 -5.68
CA LEU A 80 9.71 -17.14 -7.08
C LEU A 80 8.74 -16.18 -7.77
N ALA A 81 9.26 -15.19 -8.48
CA ALA A 81 8.47 -14.21 -9.22
C ALA A 81 9.22 -13.71 -10.47
N SER A 82 8.49 -13.27 -11.49
CA SER A 82 9.07 -12.73 -12.72
C SER A 82 9.29 -11.20 -12.69
N SER A 83 8.64 -10.49 -11.77
CA SER A 83 8.78 -9.04 -11.59
C SER A 83 8.77 -8.66 -10.10
N ASP A 84 9.12 -7.40 -9.80
CA ASP A 84 9.09 -6.80 -8.45
C ASP A 84 9.92 -7.55 -7.40
N THR A 85 10.87 -8.37 -7.85
CA THR A 85 11.71 -9.23 -7.02
C THR A 85 12.63 -8.43 -6.10
N ALA A 86 13.07 -7.25 -6.52
CA ALA A 86 13.84 -6.33 -5.69
C ALA A 86 13.01 -5.77 -4.52
N THR A 87 11.74 -5.40 -4.77
CA THR A 87 10.79 -4.95 -3.74
C THR A 87 10.47 -6.08 -2.77
N LEU A 88 10.19 -7.29 -3.29
CA LEU A 88 10.01 -8.48 -2.47
C LEU A 88 11.24 -8.78 -1.61
N ALA A 89 12.44 -8.68 -2.17
CA ALA A 89 13.69 -8.95 -1.47
C ALA A 89 13.95 -7.92 -0.38
N ARG A 90 13.67 -6.64 -0.65
CA ARG A 90 13.76 -5.56 0.35
C ARG A 90 12.77 -5.80 1.50
N ARG A 91 11.50 -6.10 1.21
CA ARG A 91 10.50 -6.36 2.27
C ARG A 91 10.83 -7.60 3.09
N ALA A 92 11.42 -8.62 2.46
CA ALA A 92 11.80 -9.86 3.13
C ALA A 92 12.86 -9.66 4.23
N THR A 93 13.71 -8.63 4.16
CA THR A 93 14.76 -8.38 5.17
C THR A 93 14.22 -7.98 6.54
N ALA A 94 12.94 -7.58 6.62
CA ALA A 94 12.31 -7.14 7.86
C ALA A 94 11.78 -8.29 8.73
N PHE A 95 11.86 -9.54 8.26
CA PHE A 95 11.30 -10.73 8.92
C PHE A 95 12.40 -11.61 9.51
N ASP A 96 12.10 -12.27 10.62
CA ASP A 96 13.01 -13.21 11.30
C ASP A 96 13.08 -14.58 10.59
N LEU A 97 12.17 -14.83 9.64
CA LEU A 97 12.18 -16.04 8.81
C LEU A 97 13.26 -15.96 7.72
N SER A 98 13.93 -17.08 7.41
CA SER A 98 14.85 -17.14 6.27
C SER A 98 14.06 -17.10 4.95
N ILE A 99 13.99 -15.92 4.32
CA ILE A 99 13.25 -15.70 3.09
C ILE A 99 14.23 -15.46 1.93
N LYS A 100 14.13 -16.26 0.87
CA LYS A 100 14.95 -16.15 -0.35
C LYS A 100 14.06 -15.82 -1.53
N ILE A 101 14.33 -14.70 -2.18
CA ILE A 101 13.61 -14.28 -3.38
C ILE A 101 14.37 -14.70 -4.64
N TRP A 102 13.66 -15.25 -5.61
CA TRP A 102 14.19 -15.77 -6.85
C TRP A 102 13.49 -15.11 -8.04
N ALA A 103 14.28 -14.50 -8.92
CA ALA A 103 13.80 -13.95 -10.18
C ALA A 103 13.69 -15.04 -11.24
N ILE A 104 12.55 -15.10 -11.91
CA ILE A 104 12.29 -16.01 -13.04
C ILE A 104 12.40 -15.23 -14.34
N ASP A 105 13.30 -15.63 -15.22
CA ASP A 105 13.36 -15.19 -16.61
C ASP A 105 13.31 -16.40 -17.55
N GLY A 106 12.12 -16.66 -18.10
CA GLY A 106 11.84 -17.88 -18.85
C GLY A 106 12.02 -19.13 -17.99
N ILE A 107 13.12 -19.86 -18.23
CA ILE A 107 13.51 -21.05 -17.45
C ILE A 107 14.66 -20.77 -16.47
N ASN A 108 15.26 -19.59 -16.55
CA ASN A 108 16.37 -19.22 -15.67
C ASN A 108 15.81 -18.73 -14.33
N ILE A 109 16.42 -19.21 -13.25
CA ILE A 109 16.09 -18.79 -11.88
C ILE A 109 17.37 -18.27 -11.24
N THR A 110 17.34 -17.02 -10.77
CA THR A 110 18.50 -16.37 -10.13
C THR A 110 18.09 -15.74 -8.80
N PRO A 111 18.98 -15.71 -7.80
CA PRO A 111 18.71 -14.96 -6.57
C PRO A 111 18.46 -13.48 -6.86
N ALA A 112 17.40 -12.93 -6.29
CA ALA A 112 17.12 -11.49 -6.36
C ALA A 112 17.80 -10.76 -5.21
N SER A 113 18.35 -9.58 -5.52
CA SER A 113 18.94 -8.68 -4.53
C SER A 113 17.93 -7.60 -4.13
N ALA A 114 17.90 -7.27 -2.84
CA ALA A 114 17.18 -6.10 -2.36
C ALA A 114 17.80 -4.83 -2.98
N GLN A 115 16.95 -3.93 -3.44
CA GLN A 115 17.36 -2.58 -3.82
C GLN A 115 16.87 -1.60 -2.76
N ASP A 116 17.57 -0.49 -2.57
CA ASP A 116 17.13 0.58 -1.68
C ASP A 116 15.82 1.21 -2.18
N VAL A 117 15.07 1.84 -1.28
CA VAL A 117 13.86 2.58 -1.67
C VAL A 117 14.30 3.86 -2.38
N GLU A 118 13.68 4.17 -3.52
CA GLU A 118 13.90 5.46 -4.18
C GLU A 118 13.52 6.61 -3.25
N GLU A 119 14.38 7.62 -3.17
CA GLU A 119 14.10 8.83 -2.40
C GLU A 119 12.84 9.53 -2.92
N HIS A 120 12.14 10.24 -2.04
CA HIS A 120 10.98 11.02 -2.42
C HIS A 120 11.31 12.00 -3.54
N ALA A 121 10.54 11.97 -4.61
CA ALA A 121 10.55 13.05 -5.59
C ALA A 121 10.30 14.39 -4.88
N GLU A 122 11.16 15.36 -5.13
CA GLU A 122 10.99 16.71 -4.63
C GLU A 122 9.74 17.34 -5.24
N VAL A 123 9.12 18.26 -4.49
CA VAL A 123 8.04 19.07 -5.02
C VAL A 123 8.57 19.92 -6.17
N THR A 124 7.82 19.95 -7.28
CA THR A 124 8.19 20.81 -8.41
C THR A 124 8.18 22.27 -7.96
N ARG A 125 9.32 22.95 -8.12
CA ARG A 125 9.49 24.36 -7.74
C ARG A 125 8.32 25.22 -8.25
N GLY A 126 7.68 25.94 -7.34
CA GLY A 126 6.55 26.83 -7.65
C GLY A 126 5.19 26.20 -7.38
N HIS A 127 5.12 24.88 -7.20
CA HIS A 127 3.88 24.22 -6.74
C HIS A 127 3.50 24.65 -5.33
N GLU A 128 4.48 25.01 -4.50
CA GLU A 128 4.26 25.47 -3.11
C GLU A 128 3.39 26.73 -3.03
N LEU A 129 3.31 27.52 -4.11
CA LEU A 129 2.47 28.72 -4.20
C LEU A 129 0.97 28.42 -4.03
N PHE A 130 0.54 27.17 -4.23
CA PHE A 130 -0.85 26.77 -4.09
C PHE A 130 -1.23 26.31 -2.68
N ILE A 131 -0.26 26.11 -1.77
CA ILE A 131 -0.50 25.63 -0.39
C ILE A 131 -1.47 26.56 0.35
N GLU A 132 -1.26 27.87 0.25
CA GLU A 132 -2.13 28.86 0.89
C GLU A 132 -3.56 28.79 0.34
N THR A 133 -3.72 28.66 -0.97
CA THR A 133 -5.05 28.54 -1.61
C THR A 133 -5.79 27.29 -1.13
N ILE A 134 -5.09 26.15 -1.04
CA ILE A 134 -5.67 24.88 -0.54
C ILE A 134 -6.10 25.03 0.91
N THR A 135 -5.22 25.59 1.75
CA THR A 135 -5.46 25.81 3.17
C THR A 135 -6.64 26.75 3.42
N LEU A 136 -6.69 27.91 2.73
CA LEU A 136 -7.80 28.86 2.81
C LEU A 136 -9.12 28.27 2.29
N GLY A 137 -9.04 27.33 1.35
CA GLY A 137 -10.17 26.52 0.89
C GLY A 137 -10.73 25.58 1.97
N GLY A 138 -9.97 25.28 3.02
CA GLY A 138 -10.36 24.38 4.12
C GLY A 138 -10.08 22.89 3.86
N ALA A 139 -9.19 22.60 2.91
CA ALA A 139 -8.65 21.26 2.67
C ALA A 139 -7.30 21.07 3.39
N ASP A 140 -7.01 19.82 3.75
CA ASP A 140 -5.75 19.42 4.36
C ASP A 140 -4.69 19.28 3.26
N VAL A 141 -3.54 19.93 3.43
CA VAL A 141 -2.44 19.85 2.45
C VAL A 141 -1.64 18.58 2.67
N VAL A 142 -1.54 17.73 1.65
CA VAL A 142 -0.81 16.47 1.68
C VAL A 142 0.19 16.43 0.53
N ILE A 143 1.44 16.11 0.84
CA ILE A 143 2.54 16.01 -0.13
C ILE A 143 2.99 14.55 -0.21
N GLU A 144 2.79 13.93 -1.36
CA GLU A 144 3.20 12.55 -1.62
C GLU A 144 3.88 12.49 -2.99
N HIS A 145 5.09 11.91 -3.05
CA HIS A 145 5.88 11.73 -4.29
C HIS A 145 5.99 13.00 -5.14
N GLY A 146 6.36 14.13 -4.52
CA GLY A 146 6.54 15.42 -5.20
C GLY A 146 5.24 16.12 -5.62
N VAL A 147 4.08 15.56 -5.29
CA VAL A 147 2.77 16.11 -5.67
C VAL A 147 2.09 16.72 -4.45
N ILE A 148 1.71 17.99 -4.56
CA ILE A 148 0.87 18.68 -3.57
C ILE A 148 -0.60 18.40 -3.90
N THR A 149 -1.33 17.91 -2.91
CA THR A 149 -2.77 17.64 -2.97
C THR A 149 -3.51 18.32 -1.84
N GLY A 150 -4.78 18.63 -2.07
CA GLY A 150 -5.72 19.02 -1.03
C GLY A 150 -6.68 17.88 -0.76
N GLU A 151 -6.72 17.41 0.48
CA GLU A 151 -7.60 16.34 0.92
C GLU A 151 -8.74 16.85 1.81
N VAL A 152 -9.90 16.19 1.74
CA VAL A 152 -10.99 16.36 2.70
C VAL A 152 -11.23 15.02 3.35
N ARG A 153 -10.87 14.88 4.64
CA ARG A 153 -11.00 13.61 5.37
C ARG A 153 -10.36 12.44 4.60
N GLY A 154 -9.17 12.67 4.05
CA GLY A 154 -8.43 11.66 3.28
C GLY A 154 -8.83 11.48 1.82
N LEU A 155 -9.79 12.26 1.30
CA LEU A 155 -10.15 12.24 -0.12
C LEU A 155 -9.46 13.39 -0.86
N GLU A 156 -8.61 13.07 -1.83
CA GLU A 156 -8.07 14.07 -2.76
C GLU A 156 -9.22 14.78 -3.50
N ILE A 157 -9.29 16.09 -3.35
CA ILE A 157 -10.26 16.95 -4.07
C ILE A 157 -9.57 17.93 -4.99
N CYS A 158 -8.26 18.13 -4.85
CA CYS A 158 -7.47 18.94 -5.76
C CYS A 158 -6.01 18.52 -5.76
N ARG A 159 -5.32 18.82 -6.86
CA ARG A 159 -3.92 18.48 -7.09
C ARG A 159 -3.24 19.60 -7.85
N VAL A 160 -2.01 19.94 -7.45
CA VAL A 160 -1.17 20.88 -8.19
C VAL A 160 -0.47 20.13 -9.31
N VAL A 161 -0.53 20.67 -10.53
CA VAL A 161 0.09 20.08 -11.72
C VAL A 161 0.79 21.16 -12.54
N THR A 162 1.76 20.74 -13.35
CA THR A 162 2.33 21.55 -14.43
C THR A 162 1.74 21.11 -15.75
N ASP A 163 1.22 22.04 -16.54
CA ASP A 163 0.78 21.74 -17.90
C ASP A 163 1.97 21.30 -18.75
N ALA A 164 1.87 20.15 -19.40
CA ALA A 164 2.96 19.59 -20.20
C ALA A 164 3.25 20.39 -21.48
N TYR A 165 2.30 21.19 -21.98
CA TYR A 165 2.43 21.97 -23.21
C TYR A 165 2.82 23.42 -22.93
N THR A 166 2.20 24.05 -21.93
CA THR A 166 2.45 25.46 -21.60
C THR A 166 3.50 25.68 -20.53
N GLY A 167 3.77 24.65 -19.70
CA GLY A 167 4.64 24.77 -18.53
C GLY A 167 4.00 25.54 -17.36
N GLU A 168 2.75 25.97 -17.48
CA GLU A 168 2.07 26.72 -16.42
C GLU A 168 1.64 25.79 -15.28
N HIS A 169 1.86 26.24 -14.04
CA HIS A 169 1.34 25.55 -12.86
C HIS A 169 -0.13 25.93 -12.63
N ARG A 170 -0.94 24.93 -12.29
CA ARG A 170 -2.36 25.13 -11.94
C ARG A 170 -2.80 24.18 -10.85
N LEU A 171 -3.91 24.54 -10.21
CA LEU A 171 -4.63 23.67 -9.30
C LEU A 171 -5.79 23.01 -10.05
N GLU A 172 -5.73 21.70 -10.24
CA GLU A 172 -6.85 20.94 -10.79
C GLU A 172 -7.76 20.47 -9.65
N VAL A 173 -9.08 20.69 -9.78
CA VAL A 173 -10.05 20.43 -8.70
C VAL A 173 -11.05 19.38 -9.15
N GLY A 174 -11.20 18.30 -8.38
CA GLY A 174 -12.04 17.14 -8.66
C GLY A 174 -11.53 15.88 -7.94
N VAL A 175 -12.44 14.96 -7.64
CA VAL A 175 -12.17 13.73 -6.86
C VAL A 175 -11.48 12.64 -7.69
N GLY A 176 -11.48 12.77 -9.02
CA GLY A 176 -10.76 11.89 -9.93
C GLY A 176 -10.35 12.62 -11.20
N ALA A 177 -9.60 11.94 -12.08
CA ALA A 177 -9.11 12.52 -13.32
C ALA A 177 -10.25 13.10 -14.19
N HIS A 178 -11.34 12.34 -14.36
CA HIS A 178 -12.51 12.80 -15.13
C HIS A 178 -13.21 14.00 -14.49
N ASP A 179 -13.35 14.01 -13.16
CA ASP A 179 -13.96 15.14 -12.45
C ASP A 179 -13.12 16.41 -12.60
N ARG A 180 -11.79 16.28 -12.56
CA ARG A 180 -10.84 17.40 -12.74
C ARG A 180 -10.88 17.98 -14.14
N GLU A 181 -10.94 17.11 -15.14
CA GLU A 181 -11.09 17.51 -16.55
C GLU A 181 -12.40 18.29 -16.74
N ALA A 182 -13.52 17.74 -16.24
CA ALA A 182 -14.82 18.39 -16.30
C ALA A 182 -14.85 19.73 -15.57
N PHE A 183 -14.23 19.83 -14.39
CA PHE A 183 -14.16 21.08 -13.64
C PHE A 183 -13.40 22.17 -14.41
N THR A 184 -12.26 21.80 -15.00
CA THR A 184 -11.41 22.71 -15.79
C THR A 184 -12.16 23.27 -16.99
N MET A 185 -12.90 22.42 -17.72
CA MET A 185 -13.73 22.85 -18.86
C MET A 185 -14.82 23.86 -18.45
N MET A 186 -15.36 23.73 -17.23
CA MET A 186 -16.49 24.55 -16.76
C MET A 186 -16.06 25.86 -16.08
N HIS A 187 -14.88 25.91 -15.45
CA HIS A 187 -14.49 27.02 -14.58
C HIS A 187 -13.15 27.69 -14.95
N GLY A 188 -12.42 27.19 -15.96
CA GLY A 188 -11.13 27.74 -16.39
C GLY A 188 -9.95 27.41 -15.46
N ASN A 189 -8.80 28.06 -15.67
CA ASN A 189 -7.49 27.65 -15.15
C ASN A 189 -7.13 28.13 -13.72
N THR A 190 -7.97 28.91 -13.04
CA THR A 190 -7.61 29.46 -11.72
C THR A 190 -8.74 29.33 -10.71
N PRO A 191 -8.83 28.19 -10.00
CA PRO A 191 -9.75 28.04 -8.88
C PRO A 191 -9.36 29.03 -7.78
N THR A 192 -10.29 29.88 -7.36
CA THR A 192 -10.12 30.72 -6.16
C THR A 192 -10.29 29.87 -4.90
N ALA A 193 -9.71 30.31 -3.78
CA ALA A 193 -9.94 29.67 -2.48
C ALA A 193 -11.45 29.57 -2.13
N GLN A 194 -12.25 30.55 -2.54
CA GLN A 194 -13.71 30.52 -2.34
C GLN A 194 -14.41 29.44 -3.18
N SER A 195 -13.96 29.22 -4.42
CA SER A 195 -14.47 28.12 -5.25
C SER A 195 -14.10 26.77 -4.67
N LEU A 196 -12.87 26.61 -4.18
CA LEU A 196 -12.43 25.39 -3.51
C LEU A 196 -13.23 25.12 -2.24
N LYS A 197 -13.50 26.16 -1.43
CA LYS A 197 -14.29 26.04 -0.19
C LYS A 197 -15.67 25.42 -0.40
N ARG A 198 -16.38 25.79 -1.49
CA ARG A 198 -17.70 25.20 -1.80
C ARG A 198 -17.62 23.69 -2.04
N ILE A 199 -16.54 23.24 -2.68
CA ILE A 199 -16.31 21.81 -2.98
C ILE A 199 -15.93 21.07 -1.70
N VAL A 200 -15.03 21.67 -0.91
CA VAL A 200 -14.66 21.15 0.43
C VAL A 200 -15.91 20.94 1.28
N ASP A 201 -16.77 21.94 1.41
CA ASP A 201 -17.98 21.88 2.23
C ASP A 201 -18.98 20.82 1.71
N ALA A 202 -19.07 20.63 0.40
CA ALA A 202 -19.89 19.57 -0.19
C ALA A 202 -19.34 18.17 0.12
N VAL A 203 -18.04 17.94 -0.08
CA VAL A 203 -17.38 16.65 0.16
C VAL A 203 -17.41 16.30 1.66
N ARG A 204 -17.15 17.29 2.53
CA ARG A 204 -17.11 17.12 3.99
C ARG A 204 -18.44 16.59 4.55
N ARG A 205 -19.58 17.06 4.01
CA ARG A 205 -20.92 16.56 4.39
C ARG A 205 -21.08 15.07 4.13
N HIS A 206 -20.52 14.54 3.05
CA HIS A 206 -20.61 13.12 2.72
C HIS A 206 -19.59 12.27 3.49
N ARG A 207 -18.43 12.82 3.85
CA ARG A 207 -17.34 12.10 4.54
C ARG A 207 -17.37 12.20 6.08
N THR A 208 -18.48 12.69 6.64
CA THR A 208 -18.68 12.72 8.10
C THR A 208 -19.22 11.37 8.57
N PRO A 209 -18.76 10.83 9.72
CA PRO A 209 -19.34 9.62 10.31
C PRO A 209 -20.87 9.72 10.45
N GLY A 210 -21.59 8.69 10.02
CA GLY A 210 -23.06 8.67 10.03
C GLY A 210 -23.76 9.37 8.87
N ALA A 211 -23.02 9.91 7.89
CA ALA A 211 -23.60 10.45 6.66
C ALA A 211 -24.32 9.37 5.84
N ASP A 212 -25.32 9.79 5.07
CA ASP A 212 -26.04 8.90 4.15
C ASP A 212 -25.07 8.23 3.15
N PRO A 213 -25.35 6.98 2.73
CA PRO A 213 -24.52 6.27 1.75
C PRO A 213 -24.27 7.10 0.49
N HIS A 214 -23.00 7.35 0.16
CA HIS A 214 -22.60 8.16 -0.98
C HIS A 214 -21.27 7.69 -1.57
N PRO A 215 -21.03 7.70 -2.90
CA PRO A 215 -19.75 7.28 -3.47
C PRO A 215 -18.52 7.92 -2.81
N LEU A 216 -18.59 9.21 -2.49
CA LEU A 216 -17.51 9.96 -1.83
C LEU A 216 -17.13 9.45 -0.43
N ASN A 217 -18.00 8.70 0.26
CA ASN A 217 -17.68 8.14 1.57
C ASN A 217 -17.16 6.71 1.52
N ARG A 218 -17.08 6.12 0.32
CA ARG A 218 -16.53 4.77 0.09
C ARG A 218 -15.14 4.79 -0.55
N LEU A 219 -14.73 5.90 -1.14
CA LEU A 219 -13.42 6.06 -1.80
C LEU A 219 -12.32 6.39 -0.79
N GLY A 220 -11.13 5.81 -0.97
CA GLY A 220 -9.97 6.04 -0.11
C GLY A 220 -10.29 5.80 1.37
N ALA A 221 -10.85 4.63 1.69
CA ALA A 221 -11.32 4.31 3.04
C ALA A 221 -10.18 4.29 4.05
N GLU A 222 -9.01 3.80 3.65
CA GLU A 222 -7.78 3.82 4.44
C GLU A 222 -7.24 5.24 4.68
N ARG A 223 -7.36 6.15 3.71
CA ARG A 223 -7.03 7.57 3.94
C ARG A 223 -8.07 8.25 4.83
N ALA A 224 -9.34 7.83 4.75
CA ALA A 224 -10.37 8.28 5.69
C ALA A 224 -10.02 7.87 7.13
N LEU A 225 -9.55 6.62 7.29
CA LEU A 225 -9.06 6.08 8.55
C LEU A 225 -7.85 6.86 9.06
N ARG A 226 -6.87 7.13 8.19
CA ARG A 226 -5.72 7.98 8.50
C ARG A 226 -6.16 9.36 8.99
N ALA A 227 -7.09 10.01 8.28
CA ALA A 227 -7.59 11.33 8.66
C ALA A 227 -8.33 11.30 10.01
N LEU A 228 -9.08 10.24 10.32
CA LEU A 228 -9.74 10.08 11.61
C LEU A 228 -8.72 9.98 12.76
N VAL A 229 -7.66 9.20 12.58
CA VAL A 229 -6.63 9.00 13.60
C VAL A 229 -5.65 10.17 13.69
N ILE A 230 -5.43 10.92 12.61
CA ILE A 230 -4.67 12.19 12.68
C ILE A 230 -5.44 13.24 13.48
N ASP A 231 -6.77 13.29 13.35
CA ASP A 231 -7.62 14.20 14.14
C ASP A 231 -7.61 13.86 15.64
N ASP A 232 -7.48 12.58 15.99
CA ASP A 232 -7.30 12.12 17.38
C ASP A 232 -6.20 11.05 17.48
N PRO A 233 -4.92 11.47 17.58
CA PRO A 233 -3.78 10.55 17.65
C PRO A 233 -3.79 9.65 18.90
N SER A 234 -4.54 10.01 19.94
CA SER A 234 -4.60 9.27 21.20
C SER A 234 -5.21 7.88 21.03
N ILE A 235 -6.02 7.65 19.97
CA ILE A 235 -6.59 6.36 19.59
C ILE A 235 -5.51 5.27 19.44
N VAL A 236 -4.32 5.66 18.98
CA VAL A 236 -3.17 4.75 18.78
C VAL A 236 -2.04 5.00 19.77
N GLY A 237 -2.28 5.77 20.83
CA GLY A 237 -1.27 6.15 21.81
C GLY A 237 -0.24 7.18 21.31
N ALA A 238 -0.53 7.84 20.18
CA ALA A 238 0.30 8.92 19.65
C ALA A 238 -0.10 10.27 20.25
N SER A 239 0.87 11.19 20.35
CA SER A 239 0.66 12.58 20.75
C SER A 239 0.47 13.51 19.54
N SER A 240 1.07 13.16 18.41
CA SER A 240 0.90 13.84 17.14
C SER A 240 1.06 12.86 15.98
N LEU A 241 0.39 13.12 14.87
CA LEU A 241 0.55 12.40 13.62
C LEU A 241 0.40 13.35 12.44
N ARG A 242 1.14 13.07 11.37
CA ARG A 242 0.98 13.75 10.07
C ARG A 242 1.07 12.74 8.94
N ALA A 243 0.30 12.98 7.88
CA ALA A 243 0.35 12.18 6.67
C ALA A 243 1.74 12.25 6.01
N VAL A 244 2.18 11.13 5.43
CA VAL A 244 3.37 11.02 4.58
C VAL A 244 3.11 10.12 3.38
N ALA A 245 3.98 10.21 2.37
CA ALA A 245 3.94 9.32 1.22
C ALA A 245 4.12 7.85 1.64
N SER A 246 3.48 6.97 0.89
CA SER A 246 3.75 5.54 0.96
C SER A 246 5.08 5.21 0.27
N PRO A 247 5.69 4.04 0.51
CA PRO A 247 6.91 3.63 -0.21
C PRO A 247 6.75 3.58 -1.72
N SER A 248 5.53 3.30 -2.20
CA SER A 248 5.21 3.29 -3.62
C SER A 248 4.04 4.24 -3.93
N PRO A 249 4.08 4.96 -5.07
CA PRO A 249 2.98 5.81 -5.48
C PRO A 249 1.68 5.03 -5.63
N ARG A 250 0.58 5.67 -5.23
CA ARG A 250 -0.75 5.12 -5.45
C ARG A 250 -1.12 5.18 -6.95
N PRO A 251 -1.45 4.05 -7.59
CA PRO A 251 -1.85 4.02 -9.00
C PRO A 251 -3.25 4.58 -9.24
N ASN A 252 -4.18 4.43 -8.29
CA ASN A 252 -5.57 4.87 -8.45
C ASN A 252 -6.29 5.05 -7.09
N LEU A 253 -7.46 5.71 -7.12
CA LEU A 253 -8.28 5.99 -5.94
C LEU A 253 -9.17 4.83 -5.48
N LYS A 254 -9.44 3.85 -6.36
CA LYS A 254 -10.46 2.82 -6.14
C LYS A 254 -9.94 1.63 -5.36
N ASP A 255 -8.68 1.28 -5.59
CA ASP A 255 -8.06 0.13 -4.94
C ASP A 255 -7.71 0.46 -3.48
N PRO A 256 -7.98 -0.47 -2.54
CA PRO A 256 -7.66 -0.30 -1.13
C PRO A 256 -6.16 -0.50 -0.92
N ILE A 257 -5.40 0.58 -1.12
CA ILE A 257 -3.94 0.58 -1.02
C ILE A 257 -3.57 1.26 0.29
N PRO A 258 -2.80 0.62 1.20
CA PRO A 258 -2.49 1.23 2.48
C PRO A 258 -1.88 2.63 2.37
N CYS A 259 -2.04 3.44 3.40
CA CYS A 259 -1.42 4.77 3.49
C CYS A 259 -0.72 4.96 4.83
N VAL A 260 0.14 5.97 4.93
CA VAL A 260 1.10 6.11 6.03
C VAL A 260 0.96 7.46 6.72
N ALA A 261 1.15 7.47 8.04
CA ALA A 261 1.41 8.65 8.85
C ALA A 261 2.63 8.39 9.75
N ILE A 262 3.30 9.46 10.16
CA ILE A 262 4.36 9.41 11.16
C ILE A 262 4.13 10.47 12.22
N GLY A 263 4.71 10.26 13.40
CA GLY A 263 4.66 11.22 14.48
C GLY A 263 5.38 10.70 15.72
N GLU A 264 4.87 11.05 16.89
CA GLU A 264 5.49 10.72 18.17
C GLU A 264 4.46 10.08 19.11
N ASN A 265 4.91 9.12 19.92
CA ASN A 265 4.11 8.55 21.00
C ASN A 265 4.02 9.52 22.20
N ALA A 266 3.29 9.13 23.25
CA ALA A 266 3.16 9.94 24.48
C ALA A 266 4.49 10.21 25.22
N LEU A 267 5.54 9.44 24.92
CA LEU A 267 6.90 9.59 25.48
C LEU A 267 7.84 10.38 24.54
N GLY A 268 7.34 10.87 23.39
CA GLY A 268 8.14 11.57 22.38
C GLY A 268 9.00 10.65 21.50
N SER A 269 8.79 9.34 21.54
CA SER A 269 9.50 8.42 20.63
C SER A 269 8.81 8.36 19.27
N PRO A 270 9.57 8.27 18.16
CA PRO A 270 8.99 8.23 16.83
C PRO A 270 8.11 6.99 16.64
N VAL A 271 7.02 7.15 15.87
CA VAL A 271 6.12 6.07 15.49
C VAL A 271 5.75 6.17 14.02
N VAL A 272 5.70 5.02 13.34
CA VAL A 272 5.19 4.87 11.99
C VAL A 272 3.83 4.16 12.06
N VAL A 273 2.81 4.77 11.46
CA VAL A 273 1.43 4.26 11.48
C VAL A 273 0.96 3.99 10.07
N VAL A 274 0.50 2.78 9.81
CA VAL A 274 0.00 2.32 8.50
C VAL A 274 -1.47 2.01 8.61
N PHE A 275 -2.26 2.51 7.66
CA PHE A 275 -3.71 2.38 7.63
C PHE A 275 -4.11 1.49 6.47
N SER A 276 -4.92 0.47 6.74
CA SER A 276 -5.49 -0.42 5.72
C SER A 276 -6.96 -0.72 6.01
N THR A 277 -7.66 -1.27 5.02
CA THR A 277 -9.05 -1.71 5.17
C THR A 277 -9.25 -3.05 4.47
N GLY A 278 -10.19 -3.85 4.99
CA GLY A 278 -10.36 -5.24 4.60
C GLY A 278 -9.24 -6.16 5.10
N ILE A 279 -9.37 -7.45 4.81
CA ILE A 279 -8.32 -8.43 5.12
C ILE A 279 -7.25 -8.38 4.02
N ASP A 280 -6.24 -7.55 4.23
CA ASP A 280 -5.07 -7.43 3.36
C ASP A 280 -3.88 -8.21 3.94
N LEU A 281 -3.51 -9.33 3.31
CA LEU A 281 -2.37 -10.14 3.78
C LEU A 281 -1.03 -9.43 3.58
N ASP A 282 -0.93 -8.50 2.63
CA ASP A 282 0.32 -7.81 2.31
C ASP A 282 0.52 -6.51 3.12
N VAL A 283 -0.42 -6.17 4.01
CA VAL A 283 -0.31 -4.97 4.86
C VAL A 283 0.92 -4.98 5.76
N ILE A 284 1.34 -6.16 6.25
CA ILE A 284 2.50 -6.28 7.14
C ILE A 284 3.81 -6.08 6.36
N PRO A 285 4.05 -6.78 5.23
CA PRO A 285 5.16 -6.45 4.33
C PRO A 285 5.21 -4.98 3.92
N PHE A 286 4.07 -4.39 3.55
CA PHE A 286 3.97 -2.98 3.23
C PHE A 286 4.35 -2.10 4.44
N ALA A 287 3.89 -2.45 5.63
CA ALA A 287 4.15 -1.67 6.83
C ALA A 287 5.62 -1.71 7.26
N ALA A 288 6.26 -2.87 7.13
CA ALA A 288 7.69 -3.01 7.32
C ALA A 288 8.50 -2.11 6.38
N GLU A 289 8.10 -2.06 5.10
CA GLU A 289 8.71 -1.14 4.13
C GLU A 289 8.47 0.33 4.48
N ALA A 290 7.24 0.69 4.87
CA ALA A 290 6.90 2.04 5.30
C ALA A 290 7.74 2.49 6.51
N ARG A 291 8.03 1.57 7.44
CA ARG A 291 8.94 1.84 8.57
C ARG A 291 10.35 2.16 8.08
N LEU A 292 10.93 1.30 7.23
CA LEU A 292 12.28 1.51 6.68
C LEU A 292 12.38 2.78 5.83
N PHE A 293 11.28 3.15 5.18
CA PHE A 293 11.22 4.32 4.31
C PHE A 293 11.22 5.64 5.08
N HIS A 294 10.61 5.67 6.27
CA HIS A 294 10.45 6.91 7.05
C HIS A 294 11.27 6.99 8.33
N ALA A 295 11.80 5.86 8.81
CA ALA A 295 12.37 5.76 10.14
C ALA A 295 13.41 4.63 10.25
N GLN A 296 13.95 4.45 11.46
CA GLN A 296 14.88 3.37 11.75
C GLN A 296 14.15 2.01 11.83
N PRO A 297 14.84 0.88 11.56
CA PRO A 297 14.22 -0.45 11.55
C PRO A 297 13.52 -0.87 12.85
N ASP A 298 13.93 -0.30 13.99
CA ASP A 298 13.42 -0.57 15.34
C ASP A 298 12.35 0.43 15.80
N THR A 299 11.97 1.40 14.95
CA THR A 299 10.91 2.37 15.25
C THR A 299 9.58 1.66 15.47
N ASP A 300 8.80 2.14 16.44
CA ASP A 300 7.46 1.62 16.75
C ASP A 300 6.59 1.63 15.48
N LEU A 301 6.00 0.48 15.17
CA LEU A 301 5.16 0.28 13.99
C LEU A 301 3.75 -0.11 14.40
N ILE A 302 2.78 0.70 14.02
CA ILE A 302 1.36 0.45 14.28
C ILE A 302 0.63 0.25 12.96
N VAL A 303 -0.17 -0.81 12.86
CA VAL A 303 -1.10 -1.04 11.76
C VAL A 303 -2.52 -0.83 12.25
N VAL A 304 -3.19 0.17 11.69
CA VAL A 304 -4.57 0.54 12.03
C VAL A 304 -5.50 0.02 10.95
N VAL A 305 -6.52 -0.70 11.40
CA VAL A 305 -7.60 -1.21 10.55
C VAL A 305 -8.96 -0.96 11.22
N PRO A 306 -10.07 -0.98 10.48
CA PRO A 306 -11.38 -1.08 11.10
C PRO A 306 -11.47 -2.29 12.03
N GLN A 307 -12.18 -2.18 13.16
CA GLN A 307 -12.28 -3.24 14.17
C GLN A 307 -12.68 -4.61 13.60
N ARG A 308 -13.53 -4.63 12.57
CA ARG A 308 -13.98 -5.84 11.88
C ARG A 308 -12.91 -6.51 11.00
N ASP A 309 -11.88 -5.77 10.62
CA ASP A 309 -10.80 -6.21 9.71
C ASP A 309 -9.59 -6.76 10.50
N VAL A 310 -9.62 -6.68 11.83
CA VAL A 310 -8.61 -7.27 12.71
C VAL A 310 -8.59 -8.79 12.53
N SER A 311 -7.50 -9.32 11.98
CA SER A 311 -7.40 -10.70 11.55
C SER A 311 -6.30 -11.47 12.31
N PRO A 312 -6.54 -12.72 12.75
CA PRO A 312 -5.52 -13.55 13.37
C PRO A 312 -4.29 -13.79 12.49
N VAL A 313 -4.48 -13.87 11.16
CA VAL A 313 -3.36 -14.08 10.23
C VAL A 313 -2.47 -12.85 10.16
N THR A 314 -3.01 -11.64 10.05
CA THR A 314 -2.18 -10.42 10.00
C THR A 314 -1.46 -10.17 11.33
N ARG A 315 -2.07 -10.51 12.48
CA ARG A 315 -1.38 -10.49 13.79
C ARG A 315 -0.18 -11.42 13.82
N ARG A 316 -0.35 -12.66 13.36
CA ARG A 316 0.76 -13.61 13.27
C ARG A 316 1.87 -13.11 12.35
N LEU A 317 1.52 -12.52 11.21
CA LEU A 317 2.52 -11.93 10.31
C LEU A 317 3.26 -10.75 10.97
N ALA A 318 2.56 -9.92 11.74
CA ALA A 318 3.18 -8.82 12.48
C ALA A 318 4.19 -9.31 13.52
N GLU A 319 3.94 -10.46 14.15
CA GLU A 319 4.85 -11.11 15.10
C GLU A 319 6.08 -11.75 14.42
N MET A 320 6.03 -12.01 13.10
CA MET A 320 7.17 -12.56 12.35
C MET A 320 8.22 -11.49 11.96
N LEU A 321 7.93 -10.21 12.18
CA LEU A 321 8.90 -9.13 11.97
C LEU A 321 10.01 -9.21 13.02
N ILE A 322 11.24 -8.86 12.64
CA ILE A 322 12.38 -8.73 13.57
C ILE A 322 12.03 -7.74 14.71
N HIS A 323 11.36 -6.65 14.34
CA HIS A 323 10.73 -5.71 15.27
C HIS A 323 9.21 -5.77 15.04
N PRO A 324 8.44 -6.46 15.91
CA PRO A 324 7.01 -6.67 15.75
C PRO A 324 6.20 -5.38 15.60
N ALA A 325 5.09 -5.46 14.87
CA ALA A 325 4.12 -4.38 14.75
C ALA A 325 2.90 -4.60 15.63
N LEU A 326 2.31 -3.52 16.14
CA LEU A 326 1.04 -3.56 16.87
C LEU A 326 -0.14 -3.40 15.90
N ILE A 327 -1.15 -4.25 15.99
CA ILE A 327 -2.39 -4.10 15.21
C ILE A 327 -3.50 -3.54 16.09
N ILE A 328 -4.04 -2.37 15.71
CA ILE A 328 -5.13 -1.69 16.41
C ILE A 328 -6.37 -1.67 15.53
N GLY A 329 -7.49 -2.13 16.10
CA GLY A 329 -8.82 -2.00 15.51
C GLY A 329 -9.51 -0.73 15.99
N VAL A 330 -10.09 0.04 15.07
CA VAL A 330 -10.84 1.28 15.36
C VAL A 330 -12.25 1.26 14.81
#